data_AF-A0A2T3FWY5-F1
#
_entry.id   AF-A0A2T3FWY5-F1
#
_cell.length_a   1.000
_cell.length_b   1.000
_cell.length_c   1.000
_cell.angle_alpha   90.00
_cell.angle_beta   90.00
_cell.angle_gamma   90.00
#
_symmetry.space_group_name_H-M   'P 1'
#
loop_
_entity.id
_entity.type
_entity.pdbx_description
1 polymer ?
#
loop_
_entity_poly.entity_id
_entity_poly.type
_entity_poly.pdbx_seq_one_letter_code
_entity_poly.pdbx_strand_id
1 'polypeptide(L)'
;MIKKILSLCLVLAMAFGVTACGESKQTSNGNSSTTTQKTRKFTEAKGMIKYLTIDGKKIPFPETVGEYVSYLEKVGDKIELGNTGKTVDEADKLNAGGVSSMVAFLKVYLDDGNWQWFGVRYENDTKNSLPVSDCKVTQITLDYDTINEEENHHSIDSITFVDRNNNEILMDGKYTSTNLMKQIGGPEQNTDGHWYYSDDQGYKYELVTENKKGILTRVVITYPTKQK
;
A
#
# COMPACT_ATOMS: atom_id res chain seq x y z
N MET A 1 3.02 18.74 -56.84
CA MET A 1 1.93 18.77 -57.85
C MET A 1 0.68 18.20 -57.22
N ILE A 2 -0.33 19.04 -57.07
CA ILE A 2 -1.71 18.74 -56.67
C ILE A 2 -2.40 17.89 -57.74
N LYS A 3 -3.20 16.90 -57.32
CA LYS A 3 -4.49 16.46 -57.92
C LYS A 3 -5.15 15.49 -56.94
N LYS A 4 -6.04 15.97 -56.08
CA LYS A 4 -7.50 16.11 -56.25
C LYS A 4 -8.24 14.77 -56.06
N ILE A 5 -8.93 14.63 -54.92
CA ILE A 5 -10.41 14.69 -54.74
C ILE A 5 -11.07 13.33 -55.05
N LEU A 6 -11.72 12.69 -54.05
CA LEU A 6 -13.19 12.67 -53.98
C LEU A 6 -13.68 12.07 -52.65
N SER A 7 -14.37 12.91 -51.89
CA SER A 7 -15.29 12.57 -50.82
C SER A 7 -16.54 11.92 -51.41
N LEU A 8 -17.06 10.87 -50.77
CA LEU A 8 -18.46 10.51 -50.88
C LEU A 8 -18.98 10.06 -49.51
N CYS A 9 -19.59 11.02 -48.80
CA CYS A 9 -20.50 10.72 -47.69
C CYS A 9 -21.69 9.93 -48.24
N LEU A 10 -21.98 8.78 -47.64
CA LEU A 10 -23.30 8.18 -47.70
C LEU A 10 -23.77 7.92 -46.27
N VAL A 11 -24.54 8.86 -45.74
CA VAL A 11 -25.43 8.63 -44.61
C VAL A 11 -26.79 8.29 -45.20
N LEU A 12 -27.35 7.13 -44.87
CA LEU A 12 -28.80 7.03 -44.68
C LEU A 12 -29.15 5.89 -43.73
N ALA A 13 -29.94 6.27 -42.73
CA ALA A 13 -30.47 5.47 -41.65
C ALA A 13 -31.53 4.46 -42.11
N MET A 14 -31.73 3.38 -41.33
CA MET A 14 -33.04 3.04 -40.77
C MET A 14 -32.95 1.88 -39.77
N ALA A 15 -33.89 1.90 -38.84
CA ALA A 15 -33.90 1.28 -37.53
C ALA A 15 -34.70 -0.03 -37.45
N PHE A 16 -34.61 -0.65 -36.27
CA PHE A 16 -35.43 -1.75 -35.71
C PHE A 16 -35.23 -3.12 -36.36
N GLY A 17 -34.99 -4.23 -35.67
CA GLY A 17 -34.90 -4.55 -34.24
C GLY A 17 -35.02 -6.07 -34.14
N VAL A 18 -34.26 -6.72 -33.27
CA VAL A 18 -34.59 -8.05 -32.73
C VAL A 18 -33.98 -8.19 -31.34
N THR A 19 -34.87 -8.45 -30.38
CA THR A 19 -34.62 -8.83 -29.01
C THR A 19 -33.83 -10.14 -28.98
N ALA A 20 -32.69 -10.16 -28.29
CA ALA A 20 -32.06 -11.39 -27.82
C ALA A 20 -31.76 -11.20 -26.33
N CYS A 21 -32.44 -12.00 -25.50
CA CYS A 21 -32.08 -12.20 -24.10
C CYS A 21 -30.66 -12.76 -24.03
N GLY A 22 -29.80 -12.08 -23.30
CA GLY A 22 -28.45 -12.55 -23.01
C GLY A 22 -27.87 -11.69 -21.91
N GLU A 23 -27.81 -12.27 -20.72
CA GLU A 23 -27.05 -11.89 -19.52
C GLU A 23 -26.75 -10.40 -19.35
N SER A 24 -27.38 -9.81 -18.33
CA SER A 24 -27.03 -8.49 -17.82
C SER A 24 -25.55 -8.47 -17.45
N LYS A 25 -24.70 -8.02 -18.38
CA LYS A 25 -23.43 -7.39 -18.05
C LYS A 25 -23.77 -6.23 -17.13
N GLN A 26 -23.54 -6.43 -15.84
CA GLN A 26 -23.32 -5.31 -14.94
C GLN A 26 -22.14 -4.53 -15.49
N THR A 27 -22.43 -3.47 -16.24
CA THR A 27 -21.52 -2.34 -16.37
C THR A 27 -21.47 -1.73 -14.97
N SER A 28 -20.58 -2.25 -14.13
CA SER A 28 -20.22 -1.62 -12.86
C SER A 28 -19.46 -0.35 -13.21
N ASN A 29 -20.21 0.72 -13.51
CA ASN A 29 -19.73 2.08 -13.40
C ASN A 29 -19.77 2.42 -11.90
N GLY A 30 -18.89 1.78 -11.13
CA GLY A 30 -18.77 1.92 -9.70
C GLY A 30 -17.59 2.82 -9.37
N ASN A 31 -17.71 4.11 -9.66
CA ASN A 31 -16.84 5.09 -9.01
C ASN A 31 -17.34 5.22 -7.58
N SER A 32 -16.86 4.36 -6.69
CA SER A 32 -17.14 4.41 -5.26
C SER A 32 -15.85 4.41 -4.46
N SER A 33 -14.96 5.36 -4.75
CA SER A 33 -14.05 5.87 -3.72
C SER A 33 -14.88 6.73 -2.76
N THR A 34 -15.41 6.12 -1.72
CA THR A 34 -15.96 6.89 -0.58
C THR A 34 -15.20 6.62 0.69
N THR A 35 -13.87 6.72 0.63
CA THR A 35 -13.07 6.99 1.83
C THR A 35 -13.31 8.47 2.20
N THR A 36 -14.41 8.72 2.91
CA THR A 36 -14.76 10.03 3.48
C THR A 36 -13.86 10.42 4.67
N GLN A 37 -12.80 9.65 4.94
CA GLN A 37 -11.84 9.98 5.98
C GLN A 37 -10.91 11.10 5.51
N LYS A 38 -10.99 12.24 6.18
CA LYS A 38 -10.07 13.36 5.96
C LYS A 38 -8.66 12.91 6.33
N THR A 39 -7.78 12.87 5.35
CA THR A 39 -6.34 12.76 5.63
C THR A 39 -5.92 13.88 6.57
N ARG A 40 -5.24 13.51 7.66
CA ARG A 40 -4.66 14.50 8.57
C ARG A 40 -3.55 15.27 7.87
N LYS A 41 -3.22 16.45 8.41
CA LYS A 41 -2.06 17.22 7.93
C LYS A 41 -0.82 16.34 8.04
N PHE A 42 -0.04 16.29 6.95
CA PHE A 42 1.22 15.57 6.91
C PHE A 42 2.09 15.94 8.12
N THR A 43 2.51 14.92 8.86
CA THR A 43 3.33 15.05 10.06
C THR A 43 4.41 13.99 10.01
N GLU A 44 5.66 14.41 10.17
CA GLU A 44 6.81 13.51 10.25
C GLU A 44 6.83 12.83 11.63
N ALA A 45 7.08 11.52 11.65
CA ALA A 45 7.42 10.83 12.88
C ALA A 45 8.79 11.33 13.39
N LYS A 46 8.97 11.30 14.71
CA LYS A 46 10.24 11.65 15.37
C LYS A 46 11.17 10.45 15.56
N GLY A 47 10.74 9.29 15.07
CA GLY A 47 11.40 8.02 15.21
C GLY A 47 12.61 7.83 14.30
N MET A 48 13.08 6.59 14.20
CA MET A 48 14.18 6.23 13.29
C MET A 48 13.84 6.56 11.84
N ILE A 49 12.61 6.26 11.43
CA ILE A 49 12.03 6.63 10.13
C ILE A 49 10.97 7.70 10.36
N LYS A 50 11.04 8.79 9.59
CA LYS A 50 10.13 9.94 9.65
C LYS A 50 8.84 9.72 8.85
N TYR A 51 9.00 9.21 7.63
CA TYR A 51 7.92 8.96 6.69
C TYR A 51 8.42 8.07 5.54
N LEU A 52 7.47 7.62 4.71
CA LEU A 52 7.71 6.82 3.52
C LEU A 52 7.52 7.67 2.26
N THR A 53 8.21 7.32 1.19
CA THR A 53 7.92 7.81 -0.15
C THR A 53 7.64 6.61 -1.04
N ILE A 54 6.47 6.59 -1.68
CA ILE A 54 6.05 5.56 -2.61
C ILE A 54 5.65 6.28 -3.89
N ASP A 55 6.28 5.92 -5.02
CA ASP A 55 6.09 6.61 -6.31
C ASP A 55 6.20 8.16 -6.20
N GLY A 56 7.23 8.62 -5.49
CA GLY A 56 7.45 10.05 -5.23
C GLY A 56 6.44 10.72 -4.28
N LYS A 57 5.39 10.01 -3.83
CA LYS A 57 4.39 10.54 -2.88
C LYS A 57 4.85 10.31 -1.45
N LYS A 58 4.87 11.39 -0.66
CA LYS A 58 5.14 11.30 0.78
C LYS A 58 3.93 10.74 1.52
N ILE A 59 4.17 9.70 2.31
CA ILE A 59 3.18 8.98 3.10
C ILE A 59 3.65 9.01 4.56
N PRO A 60 2.96 9.75 5.44
CA PRO A 60 3.26 9.69 6.86
C PRO A 60 2.73 8.36 7.42
N PHE A 61 3.15 8.00 8.63
CA PHE A 61 2.63 6.81 9.30
C PHE A 61 1.12 6.95 9.56
N PRO A 62 0.25 6.14 8.92
CA PRO A 62 -1.19 6.24 9.12
C PRO A 62 -1.60 5.83 10.55
N GLU A 63 -2.62 6.48 11.11
CA GLU A 63 -3.18 6.13 12.42
C GLU A 63 -4.35 5.14 12.29
N THR A 64 -5.12 5.22 11.19
CA THR A 64 -6.22 4.30 10.86
C THR A 64 -6.00 3.62 9.51
N VAL A 65 -6.72 2.51 9.28
CA VAL A 65 -6.66 1.82 7.97
C VAL A 65 -7.21 2.73 6.87
N GLY A 66 -8.30 3.47 7.12
CA GLY A 66 -8.88 4.41 6.16
C GLY A 66 -7.90 5.53 5.80
N GLU A 67 -7.14 6.04 6.76
CA GLU A 67 -6.08 7.02 6.48
C GLU A 67 -4.98 6.41 5.60
N TYR A 68 -4.60 5.16 5.85
CA TYR A 68 -3.62 4.47 5.02
C TYR A 68 -4.12 4.32 3.57
N VAL A 69 -5.37 3.91 3.40
CA VAL A 69 -6.04 3.83 2.09
C VAL A 69 -5.99 5.19 1.39
N SER A 70 -6.38 6.29 2.05
CA SER A 70 -6.34 7.62 1.44
C SER A 70 -4.94 8.12 1.08
N TYR A 71 -3.88 7.58 1.68
CA TYR A 71 -2.51 7.85 1.25
C TYR A 71 -2.10 7.01 0.04
N LEU A 72 -2.49 5.74 0.01
CA LEU A 72 -2.23 4.84 -1.10
C LEU A 72 -3.07 5.19 -2.34
N GLU A 73 -4.23 5.85 -2.19
CA GLU A 73 -5.04 6.39 -3.31
C GLU A 73 -4.29 7.44 -4.15
N LYS A 74 -3.16 7.96 -3.63
CA LYS A 74 -2.27 8.87 -4.38
C LYS A 74 -1.26 8.12 -5.26
N VAL A 75 -1.13 6.82 -5.04
CA VAL A 75 -0.21 5.90 -5.73
C VAL A 75 -0.98 5.04 -6.75
N GLY A 76 -2.25 4.73 -6.48
CA GLY A 76 -3.11 3.96 -7.37
C GLY A 76 -4.58 4.29 -7.19
N ASP A 77 -5.41 4.00 -8.19
CA ASP A 77 -6.80 4.47 -8.28
C ASP A 77 -7.83 3.59 -7.58
N LYS A 78 -7.50 2.31 -7.37
CA LYS A 78 -8.36 1.31 -6.73
C LYS A 78 -7.61 0.59 -5.62
N ILE A 79 -8.28 0.43 -4.48
CA ILE A 79 -7.73 -0.30 -3.33
C ILE A 79 -8.71 -1.35 -2.82
N GLU A 80 -8.24 -2.58 -2.71
CA GLU A 80 -9.01 -3.70 -2.15
C GLU A 80 -8.37 -4.22 -0.85
N LEU A 81 -9.20 -4.65 0.10
CA LEU A 81 -8.74 -5.34 1.30
C LEU A 81 -8.61 -6.84 1.00
N GLY A 82 -7.37 -7.32 0.95
CA GLY A 82 -7.03 -8.66 0.48
C GLY A 82 -7.43 -8.85 -0.98
N ASN A 83 -7.56 -10.10 -1.41
CA ASN A 83 -8.03 -10.43 -2.76
C ASN A 83 -9.55 -10.71 -2.73
N THR A 84 -10.30 -9.84 -2.05
CA THR A 84 -11.73 -10.06 -1.77
C THR A 84 -12.66 -9.36 -2.76
N GLY A 85 -12.14 -8.45 -3.59
CA GLY A 85 -12.96 -7.57 -4.43
C GLY A 85 -13.66 -6.44 -3.68
N LYS A 86 -13.44 -6.32 -2.36
CA LYS A 86 -14.07 -5.33 -1.48
C LYS A 86 -13.09 -4.26 -1.03
N THR A 87 -13.58 -3.03 -0.90
CA THR A 87 -12.87 -1.95 -0.21
C THR A 87 -12.85 -2.16 1.31
N VAL A 88 -12.09 -1.34 2.04
CA VAL A 88 -12.07 -1.37 3.52
C VAL A 88 -13.40 -0.96 4.15
N ASP A 89 -14.22 -0.19 3.44
CA ASP A 89 -15.53 0.28 3.92
C ASP A 89 -16.62 -0.78 3.71
N GLU A 90 -16.44 -1.70 2.76
CA GLU A 90 -17.34 -2.82 2.45
C GLU A 90 -16.98 -4.11 3.23
N ALA A 91 -15.84 -4.12 3.91
CA ALA A 91 -15.38 -5.24 4.71
C ALA A 91 -16.24 -5.42 5.98
N ASP A 92 -16.29 -6.66 6.48
CA ASP A 92 -16.99 -6.94 7.74
C ASP A 92 -16.33 -6.18 8.88
N LYS A 93 -17.16 -5.68 9.81
CA LYS A 93 -16.67 -4.94 10.98
C LYS A 93 -15.78 -5.82 11.85
N LEU A 94 -14.73 -5.23 12.38
CA LEU A 94 -13.90 -5.88 13.39
C LEU A 94 -14.61 -5.80 14.75
N ASN A 95 -14.78 -6.95 15.41
CA ASN A 95 -15.41 -7.03 16.73
C ASN A 95 -14.66 -6.20 17.79
N ALA A 96 -15.37 -5.79 18.84
CA ALA A 96 -14.80 -5.08 19.98
C ALA A 96 -13.59 -5.81 20.57
N GLY A 97 -12.49 -5.08 20.81
CA GLY A 97 -11.23 -5.67 21.29
C GLY A 97 -10.54 -6.61 20.28
N GLY A 98 -11.06 -6.72 19.07
CA GLY A 98 -10.51 -7.54 18.01
C GLY A 98 -9.18 -7.00 17.50
N VAL A 99 -8.31 -7.90 17.07
CA VAL A 99 -7.09 -7.59 16.33
C VAL A 99 -7.16 -8.36 15.03
N SER A 100 -6.63 -7.81 13.93
CA SER A 100 -6.51 -8.58 12.70
C SER A 100 -5.70 -9.85 12.98
N SER A 101 -6.30 -11.00 12.69
CA SER A 101 -5.76 -12.32 13.02
C SER A 101 -4.48 -12.65 12.25
N MET A 102 -4.22 -11.92 11.15
CA MET A 102 -2.99 -11.93 10.35
C MET A 102 -2.67 -10.50 9.88
N VAL A 103 -1.49 -10.30 9.25
CA VAL A 103 -1.24 -9.09 8.44
C VAL A 103 -2.22 -9.15 7.27
N ALA A 104 -3.18 -8.23 7.23
CA ALA A 104 -4.03 -8.04 6.07
C ALA A 104 -3.23 -7.31 4.99
N PHE A 105 -3.65 -7.42 3.73
CA PHE A 105 -2.99 -6.71 2.63
C PHE A 105 -3.96 -5.74 1.97
N LEU A 106 -3.50 -4.55 1.62
CA LEU A 106 -4.19 -3.61 0.75
C LEU A 106 -3.65 -3.83 -0.66
N LYS A 107 -4.49 -4.30 -1.59
CA LYS A 107 -4.14 -4.40 -3.00
C LYS A 107 -4.31 -3.02 -3.62
N VAL A 108 -3.24 -2.41 -4.08
CA VAL A 108 -3.31 -1.11 -4.75
C VAL A 108 -3.10 -1.36 -6.24
N TYR A 109 -4.10 -1.03 -7.05
CA TYR A 109 -4.00 -1.08 -8.51
C TYR A 109 -3.32 0.19 -8.99
N LEU A 110 -2.22 0.03 -9.74
CA LEU A 110 -1.41 1.13 -10.25
C LEU A 110 -1.88 1.56 -11.63
N ASP A 111 -1.50 2.78 -12.03
CA ASP A 111 -1.92 3.41 -13.29
C ASP A 111 -1.52 2.64 -14.56
N ASP A 112 -0.51 1.77 -14.47
CA ASP A 112 -0.01 0.93 -15.58
C ASP A 112 -0.75 -0.41 -15.72
N GLY A 113 -1.80 -0.62 -14.91
CA GLY A 113 -2.59 -1.86 -14.88
C GLY A 113 -1.98 -2.96 -14.01
N ASN A 114 -0.83 -2.71 -13.39
CA ASN A 114 -0.24 -3.61 -12.42
C ASN A 114 -0.78 -3.34 -11.00
N TRP A 115 -0.28 -4.05 -9.99
CA TRP A 115 -0.76 -3.89 -8.62
C TRP A 115 0.31 -4.25 -7.58
N GLN A 116 0.24 -3.60 -6.42
CA GLN A 116 1.16 -3.83 -5.31
C GLN A 116 0.38 -4.14 -4.02
N TRP A 117 0.83 -5.16 -3.28
CA TRP A 117 0.35 -5.39 -1.92
C TRP A 117 1.08 -4.50 -0.91
N PHE A 118 0.29 -3.95 0.00
CA PHE A 118 0.77 -3.25 1.19
C PHE A 118 0.22 -3.92 2.44
N GLY A 119 1.09 -4.49 3.27
CA GLY A 119 0.68 -5.16 4.50
C GLY A 119 0.25 -4.15 5.57
N VAL A 120 -0.85 -4.46 6.26
CA VAL A 120 -1.38 -3.69 7.38
C VAL A 120 -1.88 -4.64 8.47
N ARG A 121 -1.51 -4.37 9.71
CA ARG A 121 -2.13 -4.97 10.90
C ARG A 121 -2.89 -3.90 11.64
N TYR A 122 -4.10 -4.19 12.07
CA TYR A 122 -4.96 -3.22 12.74
C TYR A 122 -5.72 -3.83 13.91
N GLU A 123 -6.14 -2.98 14.84
CA GLU A 123 -6.91 -3.36 16.02
C GLU A 123 -8.16 -2.47 16.17
N ASN A 124 -9.18 -3.05 16.77
CA ASN A 124 -10.30 -2.32 17.33
C ASN A 124 -10.09 -2.25 18.84
N ASP A 125 -9.52 -1.15 19.32
CA ASP A 125 -9.26 -0.90 20.75
C ASP A 125 -10.50 -0.37 21.51
N THR A 126 -11.68 -0.39 20.87
CA THR A 126 -12.94 0.08 21.44
C THR A 126 -13.83 -1.05 21.96
N LYS A 127 -14.95 -0.67 22.60
CA LYS A 127 -15.94 -1.59 23.18
C LYS A 127 -17.05 -2.01 22.21
N ASN A 128 -17.07 -1.47 20.99
CA ASN A 128 -18.08 -1.75 19.98
C ASN A 128 -17.40 -2.25 18.70
N SER A 129 -18.11 -2.98 17.84
CA SER A 129 -17.57 -3.33 16.53
C SER A 129 -17.35 -2.08 15.68
N LEU A 130 -16.22 -2.01 14.97
CA LEU A 130 -15.82 -0.89 14.12
C LEU A 130 -15.68 -1.33 12.66
N PRO A 131 -16.02 -0.46 11.69
CA PRO A 131 -15.55 -0.61 10.32
C PRO A 131 -14.03 -0.79 10.27
N VAL A 132 -13.53 -1.55 9.29
CA VAL A 132 -12.08 -1.75 9.14
C VAL A 132 -11.36 -0.42 8.90
N SER A 133 -11.96 0.49 8.13
CA SER A 133 -11.42 1.83 7.89
C SER A 133 -11.20 2.66 9.16
N ASP A 134 -12.00 2.44 10.20
CA ASP A 134 -11.88 3.13 11.50
C ASP A 134 -10.92 2.41 12.46
N CYS A 135 -10.47 1.20 12.13
CA CYS A 135 -9.56 0.45 12.98
C CYS A 135 -8.16 1.09 12.99
N LYS A 136 -7.53 1.04 14.16
CA LYS A 136 -6.22 1.63 14.42
C LYS A 136 -5.13 0.77 13.80
N VAL A 137 -4.19 1.37 13.08
CA VAL A 137 -3.02 0.66 12.55
C VAL A 137 -2.05 0.34 13.69
N THR A 138 -1.56 -0.90 13.70
CA THR A 138 -0.56 -1.41 14.66
C THR A 138 0.72 -1.87 13.99
N GLN A 139 0.66 -2.13 12.68
CA GLN A 139 1.83 -2.47 11.88
C GLN A 139 1.58 -2.12 10.43
N ILE A 140 2.62 -1.69 9.74
CA ILE A 140 2.69 -1.70 8.28
C ILE A 140 3.84 -2.60 7.82
N THR A 141 3.62 -3.33 6.75
CA THR A 141 4.63 -4.20 6.12
C THR A 141 4.74 -3.81 4.66
N LEU A 142 5.95 -3.47 4.24
CA LEU A 142 6.28 -3.09 2.88
C LEU A 142 7.20 -4.15 2.30
N ASP A 143 6.75 -4.78 1.23
CA ASP A 143 7.47 -5.81 0.52
C ASP A 143 7.98 -5.28 -0.82
N TYR A 144 9.22 -5.63 -1.11
CA TYR A 144 9.88 -5.43 -2.38
C TYR A 144 10.59 -6.73 -2.73
N ASP A 145 9.87 -7.62 -3.40
CA ASP A 145 10.45 -8.89 -3.82
C ASP A 145 10.66 -8.90 -5.32
N THR A 146 11.88 -8.53 -5.72
CA THR A 146 12.36 -8.69 -7.09
C THR A 146 13.22 -9.94 -7.27
N ILE A 147 13.35 -10.78 -6.23
CA ILE A 147 14.34 -11.87 -6.20
C ILE A 147 13.65 -13.23 -6.34
N ASN A 148 12.48 -13.41 -5.75
CA ASN A 148 11.78 -14.69 -5.76
C ASN A 148 10.77 -14.85 -6.90
N GLU A 149 10.57 -13.82 -7.73
CA GLU A 149 9.53 -13.80 -8.79
C GLU A 149 8.15 -14.21 -8.26
N GLU A 150 7.86 -13.95 -6.99
CA GLU A 150 6.54 -14.22 -6.44
C GLU A 150 5.53 -13.30 -7.13
N GLU A 151 4.42 -13.87 -7.61
CA GLU A 151 3.33 -13.16 -8.31
C GLU A 151 2.75 -11.96 -7.51
N ASN A 152 3.18 -11.78 -6.26
CA ASN A 152 2.59 -10.89 -5.27
C ASN A 152 3.25 -9.50 -5.13
N HIS A 153 4.46 -9.22 -5.62
CA HIS A 153 5.21 -8.02 -5.18
C HIS A 153 5.93 -7.24 -6.28
N HIS A 154 5.33 -7.09 -7.46
CA HIS A 154 6.10 -6.77 -8.67
C HIS A 154 5.63 -5.56 -9.46
N SER A 155 5.34 -4.43 -8.80
CA SER A 155 4.81 -3.29 -9.57
C SER A 155 5.31 -1.92 -9.19
N ILE A 156 5.88 -1.73 -8.00
CA ILE A 156 6.51 -0.44 -7.64
C ILE A 156 8.03 -0.57 -7.72
N ASP A 157 8.65 0.31 -8.51
CA ASP A 157 10.10 0.31 -8.76
C ASP A 157 10.94 0.54 -7.51
N SER A 158 10.43 1.35 -6.58
CA SER A 158 11.09 1.58 -5.29
C SER A 158 10.15 2.09 -4.21
N ILE A 159 10.45 1.71 -2.97
CA ILE A 159 9.89 2.32 -1.76
C ILE A 159 11.05 2.97 -1.01
N THR A 160 10.91 4.24 -0.66
CA THR A 160 11.97 4.99 0.05
C THR A 160 11.54 5.32 1.47
N PHE A 161 12.44 5.09 2.42
CA PHE A 161 12.27 5.47 3.82
C PHE A 161 13.16 6.67 4.11
N VAL A 162 12.60 7.72 4.70
CA VAL A 162 13.37 8.90 5.08
C VAL A 162 13.70 8.82 6.57
N ASP A 163 14.99 8.74 6.89
CA ASP A 163 15.44 8.60 8.27
C ASP A 163 15.42 9.92 9.05
N ARG A 164 15.69 9.85 10.36
CA ARG A 164 15.75 11.02 11.25
C ARG A 164 16.74 12.12 10.80
N ASN A 165 17.75 11.76 10.01
CA ASN A 165 18.79 12.64 9.48
C ASN A 165 18.50 13.14 8.05
N ASN A 166 17.32 12.83 7.50
CA ASN A 166 16.91 13.09 6.11
C ASN A 166 17.69 12.30 5.06
N ASN A 167 18.33 11.19 5.44
CA ASN A 167 18.88 10.27 4.45
C ASN A 167 17.77 9.36 3.91
N GLU A 168 17.89 9.02 2.63
CA GLU A 168 16.99 8.09 1.96
C GLU A 168 17.55 6.67 2.05
N ILE A 169 16.73 5.75 2.52
CA ILE A 169 16.98 4.31 2.46
C ILE A 169 16.06 3.80 1.36
N LEU A 170 16.64 3.37 0.24
CA LEU A 170 15.86 2.92 -0.90
C LEU A 170 15.66 1.41 -0.79
N MET A 171 14.46 0.94 -1.08
CA MET A 171 14.15 -0.46 -1.26
C MET A 171 13.83 -0.63 -2.75
N ASP A 172 14.88 -0.92 -3.53
CA ASP A 172 14.93 -0.84 -5.00
C ASP A 172 15.71 -2.02 -5.64
N GLY A 173 15.94 -3.08 -4.86
CA GLY A 173 16.66 -4.27 -5.32
C GLY A 173 18.18 -4.10 -5.36
N LYS A 174 18.71 -2.95 -4.95
CA LYS A 174 20.16 -2.64 -4.97
C LYS A 174 20.69 -2.25 -3.60
N TYR A 175 19.86 -1.66 -2.74
CA TYR A 175 20.27 -1.24 -1.41
C TYR A 175 20.57 -2.46 -0.51
N THR A 176 21.78 -2.54 0.04
CA THR A 176 22.25 -3.74 0.76
C THR A 176 22.38 -3.53 2.27
N SER A 177 22.50 -4.62 3.02
CA SER A 177 22.86 -4.63 4.44
C SER A 177 24.15 -3.87 4.75
N THR A 178 25.11 -3.83 3.82
CA THR A 178 26.33 -3.01 3.97
C THR A 178 26.02 -1.52 3.87
N ASN A 179 25.11 -1.11 2.99
CA ASN A 179 24.63 0.27 2.90
C ASN A 179 23.85 0.64 4.18
N LEU A 180 22.96 -0.24 4.64
CA LEU A 180 22.22 -0.05 5.89
C LEU A 180 23.16 0.14 7.08
N MET A 181 24.14 -0.76 7.27
CA MET A 181 25.11 -0.64 8.37
C MET A 181 25.84 0.71 8.38
N LYS A 182 26.21 1.23 7.20
CA LYS A 182 26.88 2.53 7.08
C LYS A 182 25.96 3.71 7.39
N GLN A 183 24.67 3.61 7.03
CA GLN A 183 23.73 4.73 7.11
C GLN A 183 23.00 4.80 8.46
N ILE A 184 22.50 3.67 8.94
CA ILE A 184 21.66 3.58 10.15
C ILE A 184 22.33 2.84 11.31
N GLY A 185 23.56 2.35 11.12
CA GLY A 185 24.31 1.61 12.14
C GLY A 185 23.89 0.15 12.23
N GLY A 186 24.38 -0.52 13.29
CA GLY A 186 24.05 -1.91 13.56
C GLY A 186 22.70 -2.06 14.26
N PRO A 187 21.95 -3.14 14.00
CA PRO A 187 20.70 -3.41 14.68
C PRO A 187 20.92 -3.86 16.12
N GLU A 188 19.88 -3.73 16.94
CA GLU A 188 19.86 -4.26 18.31
C GLU A 188 19.94 -5.78 18.32
N GLN A 189 19.28 -6.42 17.33
CA GLN A 189 19.33 -7.84 17.08
C GLN A 189 19.40 -8.09 15.57
N ASN A 190 20.21 -9.06 15.17
CA ASN A 190 20.23 -9.59 13.80
C ASN A 190 20.07 -11.11 13.87
N THR A 191 19.06 -11.64 13.19
CA THR A 191 18.83 -13.09 13.06
C THR A 191 18.64 -13.40 11.60
N ASP A 192 19.62 -14.08 10.99
CA ASP A 192 19.58 -14.51 9.59
C ASP A 192 19.23 -13.41 8.57
N GLY A 193 19.63 -12.16 8.82
CA GLY A 193 19.34 -11.04 7.93
C GLY A 193 18.08 -10.25 8.29
N HIS A 194 17.37 -10.63 9.35
CA HIS A 194 16.32 -9.82 9.98
C HIS A 194 16.93 -8.87 11.01
N TRP A 195 16.93 -7.58 10.69
CA TRP A 195 17.58 -6.53 11.48
C TRP A 195 16.53 -5.77 12.28
N TYR A 196 16.60 -5.88 13.61
CA TYR A 196 15.65 -5.29 14.52
C TYR A 196 16.16 -4.00 15.14
N TYR A 197 15.32 -2.98 15.14
CA TYR A 197 15.56 -1.69 15.78
C TYR A 197 14.34 -1.26 16.59
N SER A 198 14.57 -0.44 17.60
CA SER A 198 13.54 0.32 18.29
C SER A 198 13.92 1.80 18.37
N ASP A 199 12.92 2.66 18.60
CA ASP A 199 13.16 4.08 18.86
C ASP A 199 12.53 4.56 20.17
N ASP A 200 12.83 5.81 20.50
CA ASP A 200 12.37 6.48 21.72
C ASP A 200 10.87 6.80 21.72
N GLN A 201 10.21 6.75 20.55
CA GLN A 201 8.77 6.89 20.42
C GLN A 201 8.05 5.55 20.64
N GLY A 202 8.80 4.44 20.73
CA GLY A 202 8.30 3.09 20.93
C GLY A 202 7.95 2.35 19.64
N TYR A 203 8.33 2.89 18.47
CA TYR A 203 8.23 2.11 17.23
C TYR A 203 9.28 1.02 17.22
N LYS A 204 8.95 -0.08 16.56
CA LYS A 204 9.89 -1.15 16.25
C LYS A 204 9.98 -1.34 14.74
N TYR A 205 11.17 -1.62 14.27
CA TYR A 205 11.48 -1.77 12.87
C TYR A 205 12.16 -3.11 12.64
N GLU A 206 11.74 -3.82 11.61
CA GLU A 206 12.43 -4.99 11.10
C GLU A 206 12.79 -4.72 9.63
N LEU A 207 14.08 -4.71 9.33
CA LEU A 207 14.60 -4.58 7.98
C LEU A 207 15.13 -5.95 7.55
N VAL A 208 14.55 -6.53 6.51
CA VAL A 208 14.87 -7.88 6.06
C VAL A 208 15.83 -7.82 4.88
N THR A 209 16.98 -8.44 5.10
CA THR A 209 18.06 -8.61 4.12
C THR A 209 18.44 -10.09 3.94
N GLU A 210 17.51 -10.99 4.30
CA GLU A 210 17.65 -12.45 4.21
C GLU A 210 17.68 -12.90 2.74
N ASN A 211 18.80 -12.66 2.06
CA ASN A 211 19.10 -13.20 0.75
C ASN A 211 20.62 -13.25 0.55
N LYS A 212 21.08 -14.05 -0.42
CA LYS A 212 22.52 -14.23 -0.71
C LYS A 212 23.28 -12.94 -0.99
N LYS A 213 22.57 -11.88 -1.42
CA LYS A 213 23.15 -10.57 -1.76
C LYS A 213 23.02 -9.55 -0.62
N GLY A 214 22.30 -9.88 0.46
CA GLY A 214 22.00 -8.97 1.56
C GLY A 214 21.15 -7.76 1.13
N ILE A 215 20.37 -7.87 0.06
CA ILE A 215 19.53 -6.77 -0.45
C ILE A 215 18.35 -6.53 0.50
N LEU A 216 17.98 -5.28 0.75
CA LEU A 216 16.78 -4.94 1.50
C LEU A 216 15.54 -5.29 0.67
N THR A 217 14.71 -6.20 1.18
CA THR A 217 13.52 -6.72 0.46
C THR A 217 12.23 -6.54 1.24
N ARG A 218 12.28 -6.35 2.56
CA ARG A 218 11.09 -6.07 3.37
C ARG A 218 11.42 -5.10 4.49
N VAL A 219 10.47 -4.23 4.79
CA VAL A 219 10.47 -3.41 6.01
C VAL A 219 9.14 -3.59 6.74
N VAL A 220 9.23 -3.93 8.03
CA VAL A 220 8.08 -3.95 8.93
C VAL A 220 8.23 -2.81 9.92
N ILE A 221 7.17 -2.03 10.11
CA ILE A 221 7.10 -0.95 11.10
C ILE A 221 5.95 -1.27 12.05
N THR A 222 6.29 -1.66 13.28
CA THR A 222 5.32 -1.91 14.35
C THR A 222 5.17 -0.65 15.20
N TYR A 223 3.92 -0.27 15.44
CA TYR A 223 3.58 0.96 16.15
C TYR A 223 3.70 0.76 17.66
N PRO A 224 3.91 1.86 18.42
CA PRO A 224 3.89 1.80 19.87
C PRO A 224 2.57 1.23 20.37
N THR A 225 2.65 0.19 21.19
CA THR A 225 1.50 -0.25 21.98
C THR A 225 1.26 0.78 23.07
N LYS A 226 0.03 1.29 23.21
CA LYS A 226 -0.31 2.05 24.40
C LYS A 226 -0.12 1.10 25.58
N GLN A 227 0.73 1.49 26.56
CA GLN A 227 0.75 0.79 27.84
C GLN A 227 -0.68 0.83 28.39
N LYS A 228 -1.29 -0.34 28.55
CA LYS A 228 -2.64 -0.49 29.10
C LYS A 228 -2.63 -0.25 30.61
#